data_AF-A0A6I4VQ99-F1
#
_entry.id   AF-A0A6I4VQ99-F1
#
_cell.length_a   1.000
_cell.length_b   1.000
_cell.length_c   1.000
_cell.angle_alpha   90.00
_cell.angle_beta   90.00
_cell.angle_gamma   90.00
#
_symmetry.space_group_name_H-M   'P 1'
#
loop_
_entity.id
_entity.type
_entity.pdbx_description
1 polymer ?
#
loop_
_entity_poly.entity_id
_entity_poly.type
_entity_poly.pdbx_seq_one_letter_code
_entity_poly.pdbx_strand_id
1 'polypeptide(L)'
;MIESGSPFWWINWFYDNAIKALENFYGISTSRSSHTLSSNAEAVNLVQNDLSDHGRVGSKVMQSVRKDLLGDTLPGEVEFFERVQTLLYAIRSGNREAAGLMVQSVRKHFDSDEKLRDANWEFEDNGGENRTQLMAEADDFEQQAKLLLA
;
A
#
# COMPACT_ATOMS: atom_id res chain seq x y z
N MET A 1 17.08 -5.34 -9.23
CA MET A 1 17.27 -3.96 -9.74
C MET A 1 16.06 -3.17 -9.32
N ILE A 2 16.24 -2.09 -8.54
CA ILE A 2 15.16 -1.13 -8.30
C ILE A 2 15.19 -0.22 -9.53
N GLU A 3 14.14 -0.25 -10.35
CA GLU A 3 14.00 0.67 -11.48
C GLU A 3 13.85 2.09 -10.94
N SER A 4 14.98 2.77 -10.76
CA SER A 4 15.05 4.18 -10.40
C SER A 4 14.57 5.00 -11.60
N GLY A 5 13.26 5.27 -11.65
CA GLY A 5 12.67 6.10 -12.70
C GLY A 5 11.15 5.98 -12.85
N SER A 6 10.52 4.91 -12.33
CA SER A 6 9.06 4.80 -12.38
C SER A 6 8.42 5.68 -11.31
N PRO A 7 7.40 6.49 -11.65
CA PRO A 7 6.63 7.24 -10.66
C PRO A 7 5.78 6.30 -9.77
N PHE A 8 5.75 4.99 -10.05
CA PHE A 8 5.08 3.92 -9.27
C PHE A 8 6.07 2.88 -8.74
N TRP A 9 7.28 3.28 -8.33
CA TRP A 9 8.33 2.35 -7.89
C TRP A 9 7.94 1.41 -6.73
N TRP A 10 6.93 1.79 -5.92
CA TRP A 10 6.38 0.94 -4.85
C TRP A 10 5.52 -0.20 -5.41
N ILE A 11 5.03 -0.10 -6.65
CA ILE A 11 4.33 -1.16 -7.34
C ILE A 11 5.35 -2.15 -7.88
N ASN A 12 5.71 -3.12 -7.04
CA ASN A 12 6.65 -4.17 -7.36
C ASN A 12 6.30 -5.47 -6.62
N TRP A 13 6.90 -6.57 -7.07
CA TRP A 13 6.68 -7.91 -6.52
C TRP A 13 6.96 -8.01 -5.01
N PHE A 14 7.92 -7.24 -4.49
CA PHE A 14 8.28 -7.30 -3.07
C PHE A 14 7.15 -6.74 -2.18
N TYR A 15 6.60 -5.57 -2.53
CA TYR A 15 5.45 -4.98 -1.82
C TYR A 15 4.19 -5.85 -1.98
N ASP A 16 3.91 -6.34 -3.19
CA ASP A 16 2.77 -7.23 -3.45
C ASP A 16 2.80 -8.50 -2.57
N ASN A 17 3.97 -9.13 -2.42
CA ASN A 17 4.10 -10.30 -1.54
C ASN A 17 3.90 -9.99 -0.07
N ALA A 18 4.37 -8.83 0.40
CA ALA A 18 4.17 -8.43 1.77
C ALA A 18 2.67 -8.17 2.06
N ILE A 19 1.95 -7.52 1.13
CA ILE A 19 0.49 -7.33 1.22
C ILE A 19 -0.21 -8.70 1.26
N LYS A 20 0.12 -9.62 0.33
CA LYS A 20 -0.47 -10.97 0.31
C LYS A 20 -0.22 -11.77 1.59
N ALA A 21 0.96 -11.65 2.18
CA ALA A 21 1.27 -12.31 3.45
C ALA A 21 0.38 -11.79 4.60
N LEU A 22 0.09 -10.49 4.61
CA LEU A 22 -0.85 -9.89 5.56
C LEU A 22 -2.29 -10.32 5.27
N GLU A 23 -2.72 -10.37 4.01
CA GLU A 23 -4.05 -10.86 3.63
C GLU A 23 -4.29 -12.28 4.15
N ASN A 24 -3.31 -13.17 3.98
CA ASN A 24 -3.37 -14.54 4.50
C ASN A 24 -3.43 -14.56 6.03
N PHE A 25 -2.60 -13.76 6.71
CA PHE A 25 -2.56 -13.71 8.16
C PHE A 25 -3.88 -13.22 8.79
N TYR A 26 -4.55 -12.26 8.14
CA TYR A 26 -5.84 -11.74 8.58
C TYR A 26 -7.04 -12.53 8.04
N GLY A 27 -6.81 -13.54 7.19
CA GLY A 27 -7.88 -14.39 6.64
C GLY A 27 -8.73 -13.69 5.57
N ILE A 28 -8.19 -12.65 4.93
CA ILE A 28 -8.86 -11.87 3.89
C ILE A 28 -8.78 -12.60 2.55
N SER A 29 -7.64 -13.25 2.29
CA SER A 29 -7.37 -13.98 1.06
C SER A 29 -6.68 -15.30 1.37
N THR A 30 -6.71 -16.22 0.41
CA THR A 30 -5.89 -17.44 0.38
C THR A 30 -4.85 -17.38 -0.74
N SER A 31 -4.59 -16.18 -1.28
CA SER A 31 -3.56 -15.94 -2.29
C SER A 31 -2.21 -16.47 -1.82
N ARG A 32 -1.47 -17.16 -2.70
CA ARG A 32 -0.12 -17.61 -2.32
C ARG A 32 0.79 -16.42 -2.05
N SER A 33 1.37 -16.39 -0.86
CA SER A 33 2.48 -15.50 -0.47
C SER A 33 3.74 -16.33 -0.24
N SER A 34 4.91 -15.74 -0.49
CA SER A 34 6.19 -16.36 -0.14
C SER A 34 6.46 -16.37 1.38
N HIS A 35 5.73 -15.56 2.13
CA HIS A 35 5.82 -15.45 3.58
C HIS A 35 4.55 -15.95 4.26
N THR A 36 4.73 -16.76 5.30
CA THR A 36 3.65 -17.12 6.23
C THR A 36 3.90 -16.41 7.54
N LEU A 37 2.93 -15.63 8.01
CA LEU A 37 2.99 -14.96 9.30
C LEU A 37 2.26 -15.81 10.34
N SER A 38 2.83 -15.89 11.53
CA SER A 38 2.31 -16.66 12.66
C SER A 38 1.94 -15.79 13.86
N SER A 39 2.31 -14.50 13.85
CA SER A 39 2.05 -13.58 14.96
C SER A 39 1.93 -12.12 14.53
N ASN A 40 1.32 -11.30 15.38
CA ASN A 40 1.26 -9.84 15.18
C ASN A 40 2.65 -9.20 15.16
N ALA A 41 3.62 -9.75 15.90
CA ALA A 41 4.99 -9.22 15.91
C ALA A 41 5.66 -9.40 14.53
N GLU A 42 5.45 -10.55 13.88
CA GLU A 42 5.91 -10.77 12.50
C GLU A 42 5.19 -9.86 11.51
N ALA A 43 3.88 -9.63 11.68
CA ALA A 43 3.13 -8.68 10.86
C ALA A 43 3.65 -7.24 11.02
N VAL A 44 3.96 -6.79 12.25
CA VAL A 44 4.60 -5.50 12.52
C VAL A 44 5.95 -5.42 11.82
N ASN A 45 6.81 -6.43 11.96
CA ASN A 45 8.13 -6.45 11.35
C ASN A 45 8.05 -6.39 9.82
N LEU A 46 7.12 -7.15 9.23
CA LEU A 46 6.89 -7.12 7.78
C LEU A 46 6.47 -5.72 7.32
N VAL A 47 5.51 -5.08 7.99
CA VAL A 47 5.08 -3.73 7.59
C VAL A 47 6.23 -2.72 7.73
N GLN A 48 6.99 -2.78 8.83
CA GLN A 48 8.08 -1.83 9.06
C GLN A 48 9.26 -2.01 8.10
N ASN A 49 9.61 -3.25 7.77
CA ASN A 49 10.81 -3.54 6.99
C ASN A 49 10.52 -3.69 5.49
N ASP A 50 9.32 -4.10 5.12
CA ASP A 50 9.03 -4.53 3.75
C ASP A 50 7.97 -3.67 3.06
N LEU A 51 7.12 -2.96 3.82
CA LEU A 51 6.10 -2.05 3.26
C LEU A 51 6.34 -0.57 3.59
N SER A 52 7.31 -0.23 4.44
CA SER A 52 7.56 1.16 4.80
C SER A 52 8.18 1.95 3.64
N ASP A 53 8.12 3.28 3.74
CA ASP A 53 8.76 4.16 2.75
C ASP A 53 10.28 4.25 2.95
N HIS A 54 10.82 3.67 4.04
CA HIS A 54 12.21 3.84 4.48
C HIS A 54 12.69 5.31 4.52
N GLY A 55 11.78 6.25 4.79
CA GLY A 55 12.06 7.70 4.78
C GLY A 55 12.19 8.32 3.38
N ARG A 56 11.86 7.59 2.31
CA ARG A 56 11.88 8.08 0.93
C ARG A 56 10.79 9.11 0.66
N VAL A 57 9.63 8.98 1.28
CA VAL A 57 8.49 9.87 1.06
C VAL A 57 8.39 10.90 2.17
N GLY A 58 8.71 10.52 3.40
CA GLY A 58 8.68 11.41 4.57
C GLY A 58 9.85 12.38 4.71
N SER A 59 11.01 12.15 4.06
CA SER A 59 12.14 13.09 4.18
C SER A 59 12.02 14.26 3.20
N LYS A 60 12.08 15.49 3.72
CA LYS A 60 12.08 16.72 2.92
C LYS A 60 13.15 16.71 1.81
N VAL A 61 14.29 16.08 2.10
CA VAL A 61 15.39 15.93 1.13
C VAL A 61 14.98 15.04 -0.04
N MET A 62 14.35 13.90 0.22
CA MET A 62 13.92 12.99 -0.85
C MET A 62 12.71 13.53 -1.62
N GLN A 63 11.80 14.25 -0.97
CA GLN A 63 10.72 14.97 -1.65
C GLN A 63 11.27 16.00 -2.64
N SER A 64 12.25 16.81 -2.23
CA SER A 64 12.89 17.79 -3.12
C SER A 64 13.67 17.11 -4.25
N VAL A 65 14.49 16.10 -3.95
CA VAL A 65 15.26 15.36 -4.97
C VAL A 65 14.35 14.69 -5.99
N ARG A 66 13.19 14.16 -5.57
CA ARG A 66 12.21 13.59 -6.51
C ARG A 66 11.48 14.63 -7.31
N LYS A 67 11.06 15.72 -6.67
CA LYS A 67 10.45 16.85 -7.39
C LYS A 67 11.33 17.31 -8.54
N ASP A 68 12.64 17.38 -8.30
CA ASP A 68 13.62 17.79 -9.28
C ASP A 68 13.90 16.73 -10.36
N LEU A 69 13.78 15.43 -10.05
CA LEU A 69 14.08 14.32 -10.97
C LEU A 69 12.87 13.80 -11.77
N LEU A 70 11.67 13.83 -11.19
CA LEU A 70 10.47 13.13 -11.67
C LEU A 70 9.23 14.03 -11.72
N GLY A 71 9.31 15.28 -11.25
CA GLY A 71 8.15 16.16 -11.05
C GLY A 71 7.50 15.95 -9.69
N ASP A 72 6.38 16.64 -9.42
CA ASP A 72 5.66 16.54 -8.14
C ASP A 72 5.40 15.07 -7.76
N THR A 73 5.58 14.74 -6.48
CA THR A 73 5.23 13.43 -5.93
C THR A 73 3.80 13.11 -6.34
N LEU A 74 3.58 11.97 -7.02
CA LEU A 74 2.22 11.55 -7.35
C LEU A 74 1.41 11.50 -6.05
N PRO A 75 0.22 12.14 -5.97
CA PRO A 75 -0.59 12.14 -4.75
C PRO A 75 -0.80 10.75 -4.15
N GLY A 76 -0.96 9.73 -5.01
CA GLY A 76 -1.11 8.33 -4.58
C GLY A 76 0.06 7.79 -3.75
N GLU A 77 1.30 8.25 -3.99
CA GLU A 77 2.45 7.76 -3.23
C GLU A 77 2.34 8.11 -1.73
N VAL A 78 2.13 9.39 -1.44
CA VAL A 78 2.05 9.88 -0.05
C VAL A 78 0.90 9.18 0.66
N GLU A 79 -0.25 9.15 0.00
CA GLU A 79 -1.45 8.54 0.54
C GLU A 79 -1.32 7.02 0.73
N PHE A 80 -0.56 6.31 -0.13
CA PHE A 80 -0.27 4.89 0.05
C PHE A 80 0.52 4.65 1.34
N PHE A 81 1.60 5.41 1.55
CA PHE A 81 2.43 5.23 2.73
C PHE A 81 1.76 5.72 4.02
N GLU A 82 0.88 6.72 3.96
CA GLU A 82 0.01 7.09 5.08
C GLU A 82 -0.94 5.94 5.49
N ARG A 83 -1.51 5.23 4.51
CA ARG A 83 -2.29 4.01 4.78
C ARG A 83 -1.43 2.90 5.39
N VAL A 84 -0.18 2.73 4.93
CA VAL A 84 0.76 1.77 5.54
C VAL A 84 1.07 2.15 7.00
N GLN A 85 1.22 3.43 7.33
CA GLN A 85 1.41 3.87 8.72
C GLN A 85 0.16 3.60 9.58
N THR A 86 -1.03 3.86 9.04
CA THR A 86 -2.30 3.56 9.71
C THR A 86 -2.49 2.06 9.93
N LEU A 87 -2.10 1.23 8.96
CA LEU A 87 -2.03 -0.22 9.10
C LEU A 87 -1.09 -0.62 10.25
N LEU A 88 0.14 -0.10 10.26
CA LEU A 88 1.11 -0.40 11.33
C LEU A 88 0.56 -0.06 12.71
N TYR A 89 -0.11 1.08 12.83
CA TYR A 89 -0.78 1.48 14.08
C TYR A 89 -1.89 0.50 14.46
N ALA A 90 -2.75 0.08 13.52
CA ALA A 90 -3.82 -0.88 13.77
C ALA A 90 -3.30 -2.26 14.22
N ILE A 91 -2.19 -2.73 13.65
CA ILE A 91 -1.56 -3.99 14.07
C ILE A 91 -1.03 -3.85 15.51
N ARG A 92 -0.36 -2.73 15.82
CA ARG A 92 0.23 -2.48 17.15
C ARG A 92 -0.80 -2.27 18.25
N SER A 93 -1.98 -1.74 17.92
CA SER A 93 -3.08 -1.62 18.88
C SER A 93 -3.72 -2.96 19.21
N GLY A 94 -3.37 -4.03 18.48
CA GLY A 94 -3.96 -5.36 18.64
C GLY A 94 -5.40 -5.44 18.11
N ASN A 95 -5.92 -4.38 17.47
CA ASN A 95 -7.25 -4.39 16.87
C ASN A 95 -7.21 -5.15 15.54
N ARG A 96 -7.51 -6.46 15.62
CA ARG A 96 -7.45 -7.37 14.47
C ARG A 96 -8.40 -6.96 13.35
N GLU A 97 -9.58 -6.44 13.68
CA GLU A 97 -10.58 -6.02 12.70
C GLU A 97 -10.12 -4.76 11.96
N ALA A 98 -9.69 -3.73 12.68
CA ALA A 98 -9.11 -2.53 12.09
C ALA A 98 -7.89 -2.84 11.22
N ALA A 99 -7.01 -3.74 11.68
CA ALA A 99 -5.86 -4.19 10.90
C ALA A 99 -6.30 -4.90 9.61
N GLY A 100 -7.30 -5.78 9.66
CA GLY A 100 -7.84 -6.45 8.48
C GLY A 100 -8.44 -5.49 7.45
N LEU A 101 -9.17 -4.48 7.91
CA LEU A 101 -9.68 -3.40 7.04
C LEU A 101 -8.53 -2.60 6.42
N MET A 102 -7.50 -2.23 7.20
CA MET A 102 -6.36 -1.52 6.66
C MET A 102 -5.53 -2.34 5.65
N VAL A 103 -5.44 -3.67 5.81
CA VAL A 103 -4.82 -4.53 4.80
C VAL A 103 -5.59 -4.46 3.48
N GLN A 104 -6.92 -4.53 3.53
CA GLN A 104 -7.75 -4.36 2.34
C GLN A 104 -7.59 -2.97 1.72
N SER A 105 -7.56 -1.92 2.54
CA SER A 105 -7.32 -0.55 2.08
C SER A 105 -5.99 -0.42 1.32
N VAL A 106 -4.90 -0.92 1.90
CA VAL A 106 -3.57 -0.92 1.26
C VAL A 106 -3.57 -1.75 -0.03
N ARG A 107 -4.23 -2.92 -0.05
CA ARG A 107 -4.35 -3.74 -1.25
C ARG A 107 -5.05 -3.00 -2.38
N LYS A 108 -6.19 -2.38 -2.08
CA LYS A 108 -7.01 -1.68 -3.08
C LYS A 108 -6.29 -0.47 -3.66
N HIS A 109 -5.56 0.28 -2.84
CA HIS A 109 -4.67 1.33 -3.31
C HIS A 109 -3.59 0.76 -4.24
N PHE A 110 -2.90 -0.30 -3.82
CA PHE A 110 -1.86 -0.95 -4.62
C PHE A 110 -2.39 -1.39 -5.99
N ASP A 111 -3.56 -2.04 -6.03
CA ASP A 111 -4.21 -2.47 -7.27
C ASP A 111 -4.62 -1.30 -8.17
N SER A 112 -5.12 -0.22 -7.58
CA SER A 112 -5.45 1.01 -8.30
C SER A 112 -4.22 1.61 -8.99
N ASP A 113 -3.11 1.70 -8.26
CA ASP A 113 -1.86 2.26 -8.77
C ASP A 113 -1.14 1.33 -9.75
N GLU A 114 -1.24 0.01 -9.57
CA GLU A 114 -0.78 -0.97 -10.55
C GLU A 114 -1.53 -0.78 -11.88
N LYS A 115 -2.87 -0.66 -11.83
CA LYS A 115 -3.65 -0.35 -13.03
C LYS A 115 -3.29 1.00 -13.64
N LEU A 116 -3.02 2.02 -12.83
CA LEU A 116 -2.63 3.33 -13.33
C LEU A 116 -1.26 3.28 -14.02
N ARG A 117 -0.29 2.56 -13.43
CA ARG A 117 1.03 2.31 -14.02
C ARG A 117 0.87 1.61 -15.38
N ASP A 118 0.05 0.57 -15.44
CA ASP A 118 -0.14 -0.25 -16.65
C ASP A 118 -0.93 0.52 -17.73
N ALA A 119 -1.95 1.30 -17.35
CA ALA A 119 -2.71 2.17 -18.26
C ALA A 119 -1.90 3.34 -18.83
N ASN A 120 -0.86 3.80 -18.11
CA ASN A 120 0.10 4.76 -18.66
C ASN A 120 0.98 4.14 -19.77
N TRP A 121 0.92 2.82 -19.96
CA TRP A 121 1.57 2.06 -21.04
C TRP A 121 0.59 1.49 -22.08
N GLU A 122 -0.69 1.30 -21.74
CA GLU A 122 -1.73 0.80 -22.64
C GLU A 122 -2.85 1.83 -22.83
N PHE A 123 -2.92 2.43 -24.02
CA PHE A 123 -3.97 3.38 -24.46
C PHE A 123 -5.34 2.69 -24.69
N GLU A 124 -5.94 2.05 -23.69
CA GLU A 124 -7.32 1.55 -23.80
C GLU A 124 -8.22 1.95 -22.61
N ASP A 125 -9.34 2.57 -22.99
CA ASP A 125 -10.28 3.43 -22.26
C ASP A 125 -11.09 2.74 -21.13
N ASN A 126 -10.76 1.50 -20.76
CA ASN A 126 -11.49 0.72 -19.74
C ASN A 126 -10.78 0.64 -18.36
N GLY A 127 -9.57 1.20 -18.23
CA GLY A 127 -8.80 1.18 -16.99
C GLY A 127 -9.26 2.18 -15.91
N GLY A 128 -9.89 3.28 -16.31
CA GLY A 128 -10.21 4.42 -15.43
C GLY A 128 -11.35 4.18 -14.44
N GLU A 129 -12.42 3.49 -14.85
CA GLU A 129 -13.58 3.20 -13.99
C GLU A 129 -13.21 2.20 -12.88
N ASN A 130 -12.49 1.13 -13.24
CA ASN A 130 -12.00 0.14 -12.27
C ASN A 130 -11.00 0.75 -11.28
N ARG A 131 -10.13 1.66 -11.71
CA ARG A 131 -9.20 2.37 -10.81
C ARG A 131 -9.95 3.21 -9.78
N THR A 132 -10.89 4.03 -10.24
CA THR A 132 -11.64 4.95 -9.37
C THR A 132 -12.43 4.18 -8.32
N GLN A 133 -13.03 3.05 -8.71
CA GLN A 133 -13.71 2.15 -7.78
C GLN A 133 -12.73 1.58 -6.73
N LEU A 134 -11.56 1.09 -7.13
CA LEU A 134 -10.57 0.54 -6.20
C LEU A 134 -10.09 1.59 -5.19
N MET A 135 -9.85 2.84 -5.61
CA MET A 135 -9.46 3.89 -4.68
C MET A 135 -10.60 4.24 -3.70
N ALA A 136 -11.85 4.29 -4.18
CA ALA A 136 -13.00 4.51 -3.31
C ALA A 136 -13.19 3.38 -2.29
N GLU A 137 -12.98 2.12 -2.69
CA GLU A 137 -12.97 0.98 -1.76
C GLU A 137 -11.82 1.09 -0.75
N ALA A 138 -10.64 1.56 -1.18
CA ALA A 138 -9.52 1.80 -0.27
C ALA A 138 -9.86 2.83 0.82
N ASP A 139 -10.53 3.92 0.43
CA ASP A 139 -10.98 4.98 1.33
C ASP A 139 -12.03 4.50 2.33
N ASP A 140 -13.01 3.72 1.86
CA ASP A 140 -14.06 3.17 2.71
C ASP A 140 -13.49 2.25 3.80
N PHE A 141 -12.59 1.32 3.42
CA PHE A 141 -11.91 0.46 4.39
C PHE A 141 -11.07 1.25 5.39
N GLU A 142 -10.36 2.29 4.94
CA GLU A 142 -9.56 3.14 5.82
C GLU A 142 -10.45 3.90 6.83
N GLN A 143 -11.57 4.45 6.37
CA GLN A 143 -12.52 5.16 7.25
C GLN A 143 -13.12 4.22 8.29
N GLN A 144 -13.55 3.02 7.89
CA GLN A 144 -14.05 2.01 8.82
C GLN A 144 -13.00 1.61 9.85
N ALA A 145 -11.74 1.40 9.43
CA ALA A 145 -10.66 1.09 10.34
C ALA A 145 -10.39 2.21 11.35
N LYS A 146 -10.39 3.47 10.89
CA LYS A 146 -10.19 4.65 11.76
C LYS A 146 -11.29 4.77 12.81
N LEU A 147 -12.54 4.44 12.49
CA LEU A 147 -13.63 4.42 13.46
C LEU A 147 -13.42 3.37 14.55
N LEU A 148 -12.83 2.22 14.23
CA LEU A 148 -12.50 1.17 15.20
C LEU A 148 -11.27 1.49 16.06
N LEU A 149 -10.49 2.50 15.69
CA LEU A 149 -9.26 2.90 16.35
C LEU A 149 -9.39 4.18 17.19
N ALA A 150 -10.54 4.85 17.11
CA ALA A 150 -10.89 6.04 17.88
C ALA A 150 -11.27 5.70 19.33
#